data_AF-M6CIY6-F1
#
_entry.id   AF-M6CIY6-F1
#
_cell.length_a   1.000
_cell.length_b   1.000
_cell.length_c   1.000
_cell.angle_alpha   90.00
_cell.angle_beta   90.00
_cell.angle_gamma   90.00
#
_symmetry.space_group_name_H-M   'P 1'
#
loop_
_entity.id
_entity.type
_entity.pdbx_description
1 polymer ?
#
loop_
_entity_poly.entity_id
_entity_poly.type
_entity_poly.pdbx_seq_one_letter_code
_entity_poly.pdbx_strand_id
1 'polypeptide(L)'
;MKTKVQYSPAQKAVIEEDTRFVQVVAAAGSGKTSTMVGIIERILVENLFPEESVLVLTFSRKAAGEISDRIRRSTEKDSIRVQTFHAYCLFTLSRCHPRFILQKPKILPPEEKNRFYREFLKKEKNEVGGIPYELFWAENIPYIRENFSELRKNLQFAYQNYKEKNGFLDFEDLVRIFLDGLRKEEEWTYQTRNTLQKIIVDEFQDTDLEQLEFLKLLSQNASIVVVI
;
A
#
# COMPACT_ATOMS: atom_id res chain seq x y z
N MET A 1 -27.24 -10.68 22.52
CA MET A 1 -26.18 -11.72 22.47
C MET A 1 -25.45 -11.55 21.15
N LYS A 2 -24.17 -11.16 21.15
CA LYS A 2 -23.36 -11.11 19.92
C LYS A 2 -23.17 -12.54 19.43
N THR A 3 -23.48 -12.82 18.16
CA THR A 3 -23.18 -14.09 17.52
C THR A 3 -21.65 -14.21 17.48
N LYS A 4 -21.07 -15.00 18.39
CA LYS A 4 -19.63 -15.29 18.38
C LYS A 4 -19.34 -15.92 17.02
N VAL A 5 -18.50 -15.28 16.20
CA VAL A 5 -18.17 -15.80 14.87
C VAL A 5 -17.60 -17.21 15.04
N GLN A 6 -18.24 -18.19 14.44
CA GLN A 6 -17.80 -19.57 14.54
C GLN A 6 -16.75 -19.84 13.45
N TYR A 7 -15.48 -19.83 13.84
CA TYR A 7 -14.37 -20.16 12.96
C TYR A 7 -14.32 -21.67 12.67
N SER A 8 -14.05 -22.03 11.41
CA SER A 8 -13.79 -23.41 11.02
C SER A 8 -12.47 -23.91 11.65
N PRO A 9 -12.23 -25.23 11.74
CA PRO A 9 -10.97 -25.76 12.25
C PRO A 9 -9.73 -25.20 11.53
N ALA A 10 -9.81 -25.03 10.20
CA ALA A 10 -8.71 -24.44 9.42
C ALA A 10 -8.49 -22.96 9.74
N GLN A 11 -9.56 -22.19 9.94
CA GLN A 11 -9.44 -20.78 10.34
C GLN A 11 -8.85 -20.65 11.74
N LYS A 12 -9.26 -21.50 12.68
CA LYS A 12 -8.69 -21.53 14.04
C LYS A 12 -7.19 -21.84 14.01
N ALA A 13 -6.77 -22.84 13.22
CA ALA A 13 -5.36 -23.15 13.07
C ALA A 13 -4.54 -21.93 12.61
N VAL A 14 -5.06 -21.12 11.68
CA VAL A 14 -4.40 -19.87 11.24
C VAL A 14 -4.43 -18.79 12.33
N ILE A 15 -5.53 -18.65 13.06
CA ILE A 15 -5.69 -17.64 14.12
C ILE A 15 -4.77 -17.94 15.30
N GLU A 16 -4.60 -19.22 15.63
CA GLU A 16 -3.79 -19.73 16.74
C GLU A 16 -2.30 -19.89 16.37
N GLU A 17 -1.92 -19.61 15.12
CA GLU A 17 -0.55 -19.73 14.64
C GLU A 17 0.34 -18.59 15.16
N ASP A 18 1.41 -18.97 15.87
CA ASP A 18 2.34 -18.04 16.55
C ASP A 18 3.71 -17.96 15.84
N THR A 19 3.91 -18.70 14.76
CA THR A 19 5.13 -18.56 13.95
C THR A 19 5.24 -17.16 13.35
N ARG A 20 6.50 -16.75 13.15
CA ARG A 20 6.82 -15.43 12.63
C ARG A 20 6.32 -15.20 11.21
N PHE A 21 6.32 -16.22 10.36
CA PHE A 21 5.96 -16.13 8.95
C PHE A 21 4.84 -17.10 8.63
N VAL A 22 3.67 -16.57 8.29
CA VAL A 22 2.49 -17.38 7.97
C VAL A 22 2.00 -17.03 6.58
N GLN A 23 1.85 -18.04 5.72
CA GLN A 23 1.20 -17.91 4.42
C GLN A 23 -0.14 -18.63 4.47
N VAL A 24 -1.22 -17.89 4.22
CA VAL A 24 -2.58 -18.40 4.14
C VAL A 24 -2.98 -18.48 2.68
N VAL A 25 -3.15 -19.69 2.16
CA VAL A 25 -3.64 -19.91 0.79
C VAL A 25 -5.10 -20.30 0.86
N ALA A 26 -5.98 -19.48 0.28
CA ALA A 26 -7.41 -19.68 0.40
C ALA A 26 -8.16 -19.34 -0.90
N ALA A 27 -9.09 -20.21 -1.27
CA ALA A 27 -9.98 -19.95 -2.40
C ALA A 27 -10.90 -18.74 -2.14
N ALA A 28 -11.42 -18.14 -3.21
CA ALA A 28 -12.46 -17.12 -3.09
C ALA A 28 -13.65 -17.65 -2.25
N GLY A 29 -14.19 -16.80 -1.37
CA GLY A 29 -15.32 -17.18 -0.50
C GLY A 29 -14.97 -18.09 0.69
N SER A 30 -13.71 -18.49 0.87
CA SER A 30 -13.25 -19.32 2.01
C SER A 30 -13.23 -18.60 3.37
N GLY A 31 -13.55 -17.30 3.39
CA GLY A 31 -13.56 -16.51 4.62
C GLY A 31 -12.20 -15.89 4.99
N LYS A 32 -11.31 -15.64 4.01
CA LYS A 32 -10.02 -14.91 4.17
C LYS A 32 -10.11 -13.72 5.14
N THR A 33 -11.02 -12.79 4.84
CA THR A 33 -11.24 -11.60 5.66
C THR A 33 -11.65 -11.94 7.08
N SER A 34 -12.54 -12.93 7.26
CA SER A 34 -12.98 -13.37 8.58
C SER A 34 -11.83 -13.96 9.39
N THR A 35 -10.93 -14.71 8.75
CA THR A 35 -9.71 -15.24 9.38
C THR A 35 -8.78 -14.11 9.82
N MET A 36 -8.52 -13.11 8.96
CA MET A 36 -7.71 -11.94 9.33
C MET A 36 -8.30 -11.17 10.51
N VAL A 37 -9.63 -10.96 10.52
CA VAL A 37 -10.32 -10.33 11.65
C VAL A 37 -10.17 -11.17 12.91
N GLY A 38 -10.25 -12.50 12.82
CA GLY A 38 -10.01 -13.41 13.95
C GLY A 38 -8.59 -13.33 14.51
N ILE A 39 -7.57 -13.14 13.66
CA ILE A 39 -6.19 -12.89 14.10
C ILE A 39 -6.14 -11.61 14.94
N ILE A 40 -6.78 -10.53 14.48
CA ILE A 40 -6.83 -9.25 15.20
C ILE A 40 -7.61 -9.38 16.52
N GLU A 41 -8.75 -10.09 16.50
CA GLU A 41 -9.52 -10.39 17.71
C GLU A 41 -8.67 -11.08 18.76
N ARG A 42 -7.94 -12.14 18.37
CA ARG A 42 -7.05 -12.87 19.27
C ARG A 42 -5.98 -11.94 19.85
N ILE A 43 -5.30 -11.16 19.00
CA ILE A 43 -4.26 -10.22 19.43
C ILE A 43 -4.80 -9.25 20.50
N LEU A 44 -6.01 -8.72 20.30
CA LEU A 44 -6.62 -7.77 21.22
C LEU A 44 -7.12 -8.42 22.52
N VAL A 45 -7.74 -9.61 22.44
CA VAL A 45 -8.29 -10.32 23.60
C VAL A 45 -7.16 -10.85 24.49
N GLU A 46 -6.11 -11.39 23.89
CA GLU A 46 -4.96 -11.97 24.60
C GLU A 46 -3.87 -10.94 24.92
N ASN A 47 -4.01 -9.69 24.46
CA ASN A 47 -3.03 -8.61 24.59
C ASN A 47 -1.63 -9.01 24.08
N LEU A 48 -1.57 -9.69 22.93
CA LEU A 48 -0.32 -10.21 22.37
C LEU A 48 0.62 -9.10 21.91
N PHE A 49 0.05 -8.00 21.38
CA PHE A 49 0.79 -6.87 20.86
C PHE A 49 0.06 -5.55 21.19
N PRO A 50 0.80 -4.44 21.41
CA PRO A 50 0.21 -3.10 21.44
C PRO A 50 -0.59 -2.80 20.16
N GLU A 51 -1.72 -2.08 20.28
CA GLU A 51 -2.61 -1.85 19.14
C GLU A 51 -1.92 -1.08 18.00
N GLU A 52 -1.01 -0.17 18.34
CA GLU A 52 -0.23 0.64 17.40
C GLU A 52 0.87 -0.11 16.65
N SER A 53 1.27 -1.29 17.15
CA SER A 53 2.28 -2.16 16.56
C SER A 53 1.70 -3.16 15.55
N VAL A 54 0.38 -3.14 15.38
CA VAL A 54 -0.34 -3.99 14.43
C VAL A 54 -0.72 -3.19 13.18
N LEU A 55 -0.33 -3.72 12.02
CA LEU A 55 -0.62 -3.13 10.72
C LEU A 55 -1.32 -4.14 9.81
N VAL A 56 -2.44 -3.73 9.22
CA VAL A 56 -3.13 -4.47 8.15
C VAL A 56 -3.01 -3.68 6.85
N LEU A 57 -2.48 -4.34 5.81
CA LEU A 57 -2.28 -3.79 4.47
C LEU A 57 -3.19 -4.47 3.45
N THR A 58 -3.71 -3.68 2.52
CA THR A 58 -4.54 -4.14 1.39
C THR A 58 -4.33 -3.24 0.16
N PHE A 59 -4.90 -3.60 -0.99
CA PHE A 59 -4.66 -2.89 -2.26
C PHE A 59 -5.67 -1.78 -2.54
N SER A 60 -6.85 -1.82 -1.93
CA SER A 60 -7.91 -0.84 -2.21
C SER A 60 -8.41 -0.13 -0.96
N ARG A 61 -8.80 1.13 -1.12
CA ARG A 61 -9.45 1.92 -0.04
C ARG A 61 -10.76 1.28 0.41
N LYS A 62 -11.47 0.62 -0.51
CA LYS A 62 -12.70 -0.11 -0.22
C LYS A 62 -12.43 -1.30 0.69
N ALA A 63 -11.45 -2.15 0.35
CA ALA A 63 -11.06 -3.28 1.18
C ALA A 63 -10.56 -2.82 2.55
N ALA A 64 -9.76 -1.74 2.61
CA ALA A 64 -9.29 -1.18 3.88
C ALA A 64 -10.46 -0.75 4.78
N GLY A 65 -11.44 -0.06 4.20
CA GLY A 65 -12.67 0.34 4.92
C GLY A 65 -13.48 -0.86 5.38
N GLU A 66 -13.70 -1.86 4.52
CA GLU A 66 -14.44 -3.07 4.85
C GLU A 66 -13.78 -3.90 5.96
N ILE A 67 -12.45 -4.05 5.92
CA ILE A 67 -11.69 -4.76 6.96
C ILE A 67 -11.76 -3.97 8.27
N SER A 68 -11.54 -2.65 8.23
CA SER A 68 -11.62 -1.78 9.41
C SER A 68 -13.00 -1.84 10.07
N ASP A 69 -14.07 -1.74 9.28
CA ASP A 69 -15.45 -1.86 9.77
C ASP A 69 -15.73 -3.22 10.41
N ARG A 70 -15.19 -4.30 9.85
CA ARG A 70 -15.35 -5.65 10.40
C ARG A 70 -14.61 -5.81 11.72
N ILE A 71 -13.36 -5.34 11.82
CA ILE A 71 -12.60 -5.31 13.06
C ILE A 71 -13.39 -4.55 14.11
N ARG A 72 -13.80 -3.30 13.81
CA ARG A 72 -14.59 -2.46 14.72
C ARG A 72 -15.85 -3.15 15.23
N ARG A 73 -16.64 -3.76 14.34
CA ARG A 73 -17.88 -4.45 14.75
C ARG A 73 -17.62 -5.63 15.68
N SER A 74 -16.52 -6.34 15.47
CA SER A 74 -16.20 -7.53 16.26
C SER A 74 -15.54 -7.18 17.60
N THR A 75 -14.61 -6.24 17.60
CA THR A 75 -13.74 -5.93 18.75
C THR A 75 -14.16 -4.68 19.52
N GLU A 76 -15.03 -3.84 18.94
CA GLU A 76 -15.36 -2.49 19.45
C GLU A 76 -14.14 -1.55 19.53
N LYS A 77 -13.04 -1.87 18.82
CA LYS A 77 -11.82 -1.08 18.76
C LYS A 77 -11.63 -0.45 17.38
N ASP A 78 -11.24 0.83 17.38
CA ASP A 78 -10.95 1.63 16.18
C ASP A 78 -9.44 1.94 16.01
N SER A 79 -8.60 1.37 16.87
CA SER A 79 -7.17 1.69 16.99
C SER A 79 -6.26 0.92 16.04
N ILE A 80 -6.70 -0.22 15.52
CA ILE A 80 -5.89 -1.05 14.61
C ILE A 80 -5.73 -0.35 13.28
N ARG A 81 -4.47 -0.21 12.83
CA ARG A 81 -4.15 0.48 11.58
C ARG A 81 -4.45 -0.43 10.38
N VAL A 82 -5.51 -0.10 9.64
CA VAL A 82 -5.86 -0.74 8.37
C VAL A 82 -5.70 0.27 7.23
N GLN A 83 -4.76 0.03 6.32
CA GLN A 83 -4.42 0.99 5.27
C GLN A 83 -4.09 0.29 3.95
N THR A 84 -4.09 1.06 2.85
CA THR A 84 -3.40 0.62 1.65
C THR A 84 -1.90 0.88 1.75
N PHE A 85 -1.09 0.22 0.92
CA PHE A 85 0.35 0.49 0.84
C PHE A 85 0.65 1.99 0.68
N HIS A 86 0.01 2.64 -0.30
CA HIS A 86 0.17 4.08 -0.55
C HIS A 86 -0.27 4.95 0.64
N ALA A 87 -1.38 4.60 1.31
CA ALA A 87 -1.85 5.33 2.47
C ALA A 87 -0.88 5.19 3.66
N TYR A 88 -0.26 4.02 3.82
CA TYR A 88 0.75 3.79 4.84
C TYR A 88 2.06 4.54 4.58
N CYS A 89 2.54 4.57 3.33
CA CYS A 89 3.68 5.38 2.93
C CYS A 89 3.41 6.86 3.18
N LEU A 90 2.23 7.37 2.76
CA LEU A 90 1.81 8.75 3.02
C LEU A 90 1.78 9.07 4.51
N PHE A 91 1.18 8.19 5.31
CA PHE A 91 1.10 8.33 6.77
C PHE A 91 2.49 8.43 7.40
N THR A 92 3.38 7.50 7.06
CA THR A 92 4.72 7.42 7.64
C THR A 92 5.58 8.61 7.23
N LEU A 93 5.57 8.95 5.93
CA LEU A 93 6.30 10.12 5.43
C LEU A 93 5.82 11.40 6.10
N SER A 94 4.50 11.60 6.22
CA SER A 94 3.92 12.80 6.85
C SER A 94 4.27 12.93 8.34
N ARG A 95 4.57 11.83 9.03
CA ARG A 95 4.80 11.81 10.48
C ARG A 95 6.29 11.82 10.85
N CYS A 96 7.13 11.17 10.04
CA CYS A 96 8.50 10.87 10.42
C CYS A 96 9.54 11.52 9.50
N HIS A 97 9.24 11.69 8.21
CA HIS A 97 10.25 12.15 7.26
C HIS A 97 10.59 13.64 7.47
N PRO A 98 11.87 14.04 7.60
CA PRO A 98 12.26 15.42 7.95
C PRO A 98 11.68 16.49 7.01
N ARG A 99 11.66 16.21 5.70
CA ARG A 99 11.04 17.10 4.69
C ARG A 99 9.54 17.32 4.91
N PHE A 100 8.83 16.31 5.41
CA PHE A 100 7.36 16.27 5.36
C PHE A 100 6.67 16.50 6.70
N ILE A 101 7.43 16.48 7.81
CA ILE A 101 6.93 16.86 9.14
C ILE A 101 6.47 18.32 9.17
N LEU A 102 7.24 19.22 8.55
CA LEU A 102 6.93 20.65 8.51
C LEU A 102 5.92 21.00 7.42
N GLN A 103 5.96 20.28 6.30
CA GLN A 103 5.09 20.50 5.16
C GLN A 103 4.61 19.16 4.61
N LYS A 104 3.31 18.88 4.78
CA LYS A 104 2.74 17.61 4.33
C LYS A 104 2.98 17.36 2.84
N PRO A 105 3.15 16.09 2.42
CA PRO A 105 3.26 15.72 1.01
C PRO A 105 2.09 16.28 0.18
N LYS A 106 2.41 17.04 -0.87
CA LYS A 106 1.40 17.58 -1.79
C LYS A 106 1.12 16.54 -2.88
N ILE A 107 0.08 15.73 -2.68
CA ILE A 107 -0.26 14.66 -3.62
C ILE A 107 -0.85 15.26 -4.90
N LEU A 108 -0.35 14.81 -6.06
CA LEU A 108 -0.82 15.22 -7.37
C LEU A 108 -2.28 14.76 -7.57
N PRO A 109 -3.24 15.67 -7.74
CA PRO A 109 -4.62 15.29 -8.03
C PRO A 109 -4.73 14.58 -9.39
N PRO A 110 -5.65 13.61 -9.56
CA PRO A 110 -5.86 12.94 -10.85
C PRO A 110 -6.19 13.91 -11.99
N GLU A 111 -6.95 14.97 -11.71
CA GLU A 111 -7.32 15.99 -12.68
C GLU A 111 -6.10 16.78 -13.17
N GLU A 112 -5.18 17.07 -12.25
CA GLU A 112 -3.92 17.76 -12.52
C GLU A 112 -3.00 16.88 -13.36
N LYS A 113 -2.87 15.59 -13.01
CA LYS A 113 -2.15 14.59 -13.79
C LYS A 113 -2.72 14.53 -15.21
N ASN A 114 -4.02 14.35 -15.35
CA ASN A 114 -4.69 14.27 -16.66
C ASN A 114 -4.48 15.54 -17.48
N ARG A 115 -4.54 16.73 -16.86
CA ARG A 115 -4.28 17.98 -17.55
C ARG A 115 -2.85 18.04 -18.08
N PHE A 116 -1.86 17.69 -17.26
CA PHE A 116 -0.46 17.67 -17.69
C PHE A 116 -0.25 16.77 -18.93
N TYR A 117 -0.72 15.53 -18.88
CA TYR A 117 -0.55 14.59 -19.99
C TYR A 117 -1.21 15.10 -21.28
N ARG A 118 -2.43 15.65 -21.18
CA ARG A 118 -3.13 16.23 -22.33
C ARG A 118 -2.38 17.42 -22.91
N GLU A 119 -1.88 18.34 -22.08
CA GLU A 119 -1.16 19.53 -22.55
C GLU A 119 0.18 19.18 -23.20
N PHE A 120 0.87 18.17 -22.68
CA PHE A 120 2.11 17.67 -23.27
C PHE A 120 1.83 17.00 -24.62
N LEU A 121 0.97 15.98 -24.65
CA LEU A 121 0.70 15.17 -25.84
C LEU A 121 0.00 15.95 -26.97
N LYS A 122 -0.71 17.04 -26.64
CA LYS A 122 -1.27 17.96 -27.65
C LYS A 122 -0.18 18.68 -28.46
N LYS A 123 0.98 18.94 -27.86
CA LYS A 123 2.13 19.53 -28.57
C LYS A 123 2.74 18.52 -29.55
N GLU A 124 2.72 17.25 -29.15
CA GLU A 124 3.23 16.11 -29.93
C GLU A 124 2.14 15.43 -30.79
N LYS A 125 1.08 16.17 -31.16
CA LYS A 125 -0.11 15.61 -31.85
C LYS A 125 0.20 14.82 -33.13
N ASN A 126 1.24 15.22 -33.86
CA ASN A 126 1.63 14.58 -35.12
C ASN A 126 2.27 13.22 -34.86
N GLU A 127 3.07 13.12 -33.79
CA GLU A 127 3.66 11.86 -33.36
C GLU A 127 2.57 10.96 -32.79
N VAL A 128 1.73 11.47 -31.88
CA VAL A 128 0.64 10.71 -31.24
C VAL A 128 -0.36 10.09 -32.24
N GLY A 129 -0.57 10.72 -33.40
CA GLY A 129 -1.33 10.10 -34.50
C GLY A 129 -2.81 9.83 -34.19
N GLY A 130 -3.42 10.60 -33.28
CA GLY A 130 -4.82 10.45 -32.89
C GLY A 130 -5.11 9.36 -31.85
N ILE A 131 -4.08 8.70 -31.33
CA ILE A 131 -4.20 7.76 -30.22
C ILE A 131 -4.70 8.52 -28.97
N PRO A 132 -5.72 8.02 -28.25
CA PRO A 132 -6.17 8.62 -27.00
C PRO A 132 -5.01 8.80 -26.01
N TYR A 133 -4.90 9.99 -25.44
CA TYR A 133 -3.80 10.36 -24.54
C TYR A 133 -3.74 9.47 -23.30
N GLU A 134 -4.90 8.97 -22.87
CA GLU A 134 -5.08 7.98 -21.82
C GLU A 134 -4.52 6.58 -22.17
N LEU A 135 -3.86 6.39 -23.31
CA LEU A 135 -3.11 5.16 -23.59
C LEU A 135 -1.60 5.35 -23.34
N PHE A 136 -1.11 6.59 -23.27
CA PHE A 136 0.33 6.89 -23.09
C PHE A 136 0.80 6.81 -21.64
N TRP A 137 -0.11 6.94 -20.67
CA TRP A 137 0.15 6.68 -19.26
C TRP A 137 0.00 5.21 -18.86
N ALA A 138 -0.60 4.36 -19.71
CA ALA A 138 -0.83 2.96 -19.40
C ALA A 138 0.44 2.17 -19.74
N GLU A 139 1.19 1.74 -18.72
CA GLU A 139 2.46 1.03 -18.93
C GLU A 139 2.29 -0.34 -19.62
N ASN A 140 1.06 -0.87 -19.63
CA ASN A 140 0.73 -2.21 -20.08
C ASN A 140 0.29 -2.31 -21.56
N ILE A 141 0.54 -1.29 -22.39
CA ILE A 141 0.22 -1.34 -23.82
C ILE A 141 1.52 -1.54 -24.64
N PRO A 142 1.82 -2.78 -25.09
CA PRO A 142 3.06 -3.08 -25.80
C PRO A 142 3.29 -2.19 -27.02
N TYR A 143 2.22 -1.93 -27.79
CA TYR A 143 2.27 -1.05 -28.97
C TYR A 143 2.81 0.34 -28.63
N ILE A 144 2.32 0.95 -27.54
CA ILE A 144 2.77 2.28 -27.12
C ILE A 144 4.22 2.23 -26.63
N ARG A 145 4.56 1.20 -25.85
CA ARG A 145 5.93 1.01 -25.33
C ARG A 145 6.95 0.86 -26.45
N GLU A 146 6.62 0.12 -27.50
CA GLU A 146 7.55 -0.24 -28.58
C GLU A 146 7.64 0.86 -29.64
N ASN A 147 6.53 1.51 -29.99
CA ASN A 147 6.49 2.47 -31.09
C ASN A 147 6.69 3.93 -30.66
N PHE A 148 6.56 4.25 -29.37
CA PHE A 148 6.65 5.62 -28.84
C PHE A 148 7.71 5.75 -27.75
N SER A 149 8.78 4.97 -27.84
CA SER A 149 9.81 4.91 -26.79
C SER A 149 10.44 6.27 -26.48
N GLU A 150 10.73 7.08 -27.50
CA GLU A 150 11.33 8.40 -27.33
C GLU A 150 10.32 9.42 -26.77
N LEU A 151 9.11 9.49 -27.33
CA LEU A 151 8.02 10.30 -26.79
C LEU A 151 7.73 9.96 -25.32
N ARG A 152 7.74 8.68 -24.94
CA ARG A 152 7.54 8.26 -23.55
C ARG A 152 8.66 8.72 -22.63
N LYS A 153 9.92 8.64 -23.05
CA LYS A 153 11.05 9.16 -22.26
C LYS A 153 10.91 10.67 -22.06
N ASN A 154 10.59 11.41 -23.12
CA ASN A 154 10.38 12.85 -23.06
C ASN A 154 9.19 13.22 -22.16
N LEU A 155 8.09 12.50 -22.27
CA LEU A 155 6.90 12.64 -21.42
C LEU A 155 7.23 12.36 -19.95
N GLN A 156 7.96 11.29 -19.65
CA GLN A 156 8.36 10.93 -18.29
C GLN A 156 9.30 11.98 -17.68
N PHE A 157 10.28 12.46 -18.44
CA PHE A 157 11.17 13.54 -18.02
C PHE A 157 10.41 14.85 -17.76
N ALA A 158 9.52 15.24 -18.67
CA ALA A 158 8.69 16.42 -18.51
C ALA A 158 7.73 16.30 -17.32
N TYR A 159 7.17 15.12 -17.09
CA TYR A 159 6.28 14.84 -15.95
C TYR A 159 7.03 14.95 -14.63
N GLN A 160 8.23 14.40 -14.55
CA GLN A 160 9.08 14.50 -13.37
C GLN A 160 9.43 15.97 -13.06
N ASN A 161 9.88 16.73 -14.07
CA ASN A 161 10.16 18.16 -13.91
C ASN A 161 8.91 18.96 -13.49
N TYR A 162 7.75 18.61 -14.04
CA TYR A 162 6.49 19.25 -13.67
C TYR A 162 6.11 18.97 -12.21
N LYS A 163 6.27 17.73 -11.74
CA LYS A 163 6.06 17.39 -10.32
C LYS A 163 7.00 18.19 -9.42
N GLU A 164 8.29 18.18 -9.73
CA GLU A 164 9.32 18.87 -8.93
C GLU A 164 9.08 20.38 -8.84
N LYS A 165 8.83 21.04 -9.98
CA LYS A 165 8.57 22.50 -10.04
C LYS A 165 7.36 22.91 -9.19
N ASN A 166 6.35 22.06 -9.09
CA ASN A 166 5.12 22.35 -8.36
C ASN A 166 5.08 21.73 -6.94
N GLY A 167 6.15 21.03 -6.56
CA GLY A 167 6.26 20.31 -5.30
C GLY A 167 5.28 19.13 -5.15
N PHE A 168 4.79 18.59 -6.27
CA PHE A 168 3.86 17.45 -6.25
C PHE A 168 4.58 16.12 -6.06
N LEU A 169 3.87 15.15 -5.49
CA LEU A 169 4.24 13.74 -5.45
C LEU A 169 3.08 12.90 -5.96
N ASP A 170 3.36 11.83 -6.69
CA ASP A 170 2.39 10.75 -6.92
C ASP A 170 2.62 9.58 -5.97
N PHE A 171 1.80 8.54 -6.10
CA PHE A 171 1.82 7.39 -5.20
C PHE A 171 3.11 6.58 -5.36
N GLU A 172 3.62 6.48 -6.58
CA GLU A 172 4.90 5.85 -6.91
C GLU A 172 6.06 6.59 -6.24
N ASP A 173 6.05 7.94 -6.23
CA ASP A 173 7.05 8.71 -5.49
C ASP A 173 7.00 8.42 -3.98
N LEU A 174 5.82 8.26 -3.38
CA LEU A 174 5.71 7.96 -1.95
C LEU A 174 6.32 6.60 -1.61
N VAL A 175 6.06 5.58 -2.43
CA VAL A 175 6.63 4.25 -2.24
C VAL A 175 8.14 4.31 -2.41
N ARG A 176 8.64 4.94 -3.46
CA ARG A 176 10.08 5.07 -3.71
C ARG A 176 10.82 5.80 -2.58
N ILE A 177 10.33 6.97 -2.16
CA ILE A 177 10.96 7.73 -1.05
C ILE A 177 10.94 6.90 0.22
N PHE A 178 9.83 6.22 0.51
CA PHE A 178 9.74 5.39 1.70
C PHE A 178 10.70 4.20 1.66
N LEU A 179 10.75 3.49 0.53
CA LEU A 179 11.62 2.34 0.32
C LEU A 179 13.10 2.74 0.33
N ASP A 180 13.47 3.86 -0.28
CA ASP A 180 14.85 4.37 -0.26
C ASP A 180 15.31 4.72 1.15
N GLY A 181 14.44 5.35 1.95
CA GLY A 181 14.73 5.61 3.36
C GLY A 181 14.94 4.33 4.16
N LEU A 182 14.12 3.31 3.90
CA LEU A 182 14.30 1.99 4.50
C LEU A 182 15.66 1.39 4.06
N ARG A 183 15.94 1.30 2.76
CA ARG A 183 17.19 0.71 2.23
C ARG A 183 18.45 1.35 2.81
N LYS A 184 18.43 2.67 2.97
CA LYS A 184 19.56 3.45 3.50
C LYS A 184 19.62 3.49 5.02
N GLU A 185 18.66 2.88 5.70
CA GLU A 185 18.53 2.91 7.17
C GLU A 185 18.50 4.33 7.71
N GLU A 186 17.77 5.23 7.04
CA GLU A 186 17.65 6.61 7.49
C GLU A 186 16.94 6.67 8.85
N GLU A 187 17.42 7.54 9.74
CA GLU A 187 16.99 7.62 11.15
C GLU A 187 15.47 7.73 11.32
N TRP A 188 14.79 8.48 10.44
CA TRP A 188 13.35 8.67 10.50
C TRP A 188 12.55 7.37 10.25
N THR A 189 13.16 6.34 9.67
CA THR A 189 12.51 5.03 9.46
C THR A 189 12.55 4.13 10.69
N TYR A 190 13.43 4.40 11.65
CA TYR A 190 13.66 3.52 12.80
C TYR A 190 12.42 3.31 13.64
N GLN A 191 11.67 4.38 13.91
CA GLN A 191 10.41 4.26 14.66
C GLN A 191 9.46 3.30 13.96
N THR A 192 9.29 3.44 12.65
CA THR A 192 8.37 2.61 11.87
C THR A 192 8.79 1.14 11.86
N ARG A 193 10.09 0.88 11.71
CA ARG A 193 10.65 -0.49 11.70
C ARG A 193 10.58 -1.20 13.04
N ASN A 194 10.77 -0.46 14.12
CA ASN A 194 10.91 -1.04 15.46
C ASN A 194 9.60 -1.05 16.26
N THR A 195 8.61 -0.26 15.84
CA THR A 195 7.30 -0.26 16.50
C THR A 195 6.39 -1.37 15.99
N LEU A 196 6.51 -1.80 14.72
CA LEU A 196 5.67 -2.88 14.20
C LEU A 196 6.07 -4.24 14.76
N GLN A 197 5.08 -5.01 15.20
CA GLN A 197 5.25 -6.38 15.72
C GLN A 197 4.38 -7.40 14.98
N LYS A 198 3.26 -6.96 14.38
CA LYS A 198 2.42 -7.79 13.52
C LYS A 198 2.05 -7.04 12.24
N ILE A 199 2.31 -7.66 11.10
CA ILE A 199 1.89 -7.20 9.78
C ILE A 199 0.96 -8.25 9.18
N ILE A 200 -0.19 -7.84 8.68
CA ILE A 200 -1.13 -8.70 7.96
C ILE A 200 -1.34 -8.09 6.57
N VAL A 201 -1.17 -8.89 5.52
CA VAL A 201 -1.30 -8.42 4.14
C VAL A 201 -2.39 -9.23 3.44
N ASP A 202 -3.40 -8.50 2.95
CA ASP A 202 -4.50 -9.03 2.14
C ASP A 202 -4.15 -9.00 0.65
N GLU A 203 -4.73 -9.94 -0.12
CA GLU A 203 -4.52 -10.11 -1.57
C GLU A 203 -3.04 -10.06 -2.00
N PHE A 204 -2.18 -10.79 -1.29
CA PHE A 204 -0.72 -10.71 -1.45
C PHE A 204 -0.23 -11.04 -2.88
N GLN A 205 -1.00 -11.79 -3.66
CA GLN A 205 -0.70 -12.06 -5.07
C GLN A 205 -0.66 -10.81 -5.97
N ASP A 206 -1.25 -9.70 -5.53
CA ASP A 206 -1.25 -8.42 -6.27
C ASP A 206 -0.02 -7.54 -5.97
N THR A 207 0.91 -8.02 -5.13
CA THR A 207 2.10 -7.27 -4.68
C THR A 207 3.15 -7.14 -5.77
N ASP A 208 3.62 -5.91 -6.03
CA ASP A 208 4.76 -5.64 -6.94
C ASP A 208 6.13 -5.80 -6.25
N LEU A 209 7.23 -5.64 -7.00
CA LEU A 209 8.59 -5.83 -6.48
C LEU A 209 8.97 -4.80 -5.40
N GLU A 210 8.54 -3.54 -5.53
CA GLU A 210 8.85 -2.49 -4.56
C GLU A 210 8.09 -2.73 -3.25
N GLN A 211 6.82 -3.12 -3.35
CA GLN A 211 5.98 -3.48 -2.21
C GLN A 211 6.47 -4.75 -1.51
N LEU A 212 6.96 -5.74 -2.25
CA LEU A 212 7.57 -6.95 -1.68
C LEU A 212 8.83 -6.60 -0.87
N GLU A 213 9.70 -5.77 -1.42
CA GLU A 213 10.91 -5.32 -0.71
C GLU A 213 10.56 -4.47 0.51
N PHE A 214 9.59 -3.57 0.37
CA PHE A 214 8.98 -2.81 1.46
C PHE A 214 8.54 -3.72 2.62
N LEU A 215 7.81 -4.81 2.32
CA LEU A 215 7.33 -5.76 3.34
C LEU A 215 8.49 -6.51 3.98
N LYS A 216 9.47 -6.95 3.18
CA LYS A 216 10.66 -7.64 3.68
C LYS A 216 11.44 -6.78 4.68
N LEU A 217 11.63 -5.48 4.38
CA LEU A 217 12.34 -4.56 5.26
C LEU A 217 11.54 -4.21 6.53
N LEU A 218 10.22 -4.09 6.46
CA LEU A 218 9.39 -3.85 7.64
C LEU A 218 9.26 -5.09 8.53
N SER A 219 9.23 -6.28 7.93
CA SER A 219 9.06 -7.55 8.64
C SER A 219 10.33 -8.03 9.36
N GLN A 220 11.45 -7.29 9.31
CA GLN A 220 12.71 -7.67 9.98
C GLN A 220 12.56 -7.85 11.49
N ASN A 221 11.66 -7.09 12.15
CA ASN A 221 11.37 -7.19 13.58
C ASN A 221 9.91 -7.54 13.89
N ALA A 222 9.10 -7.83 12.87
CA ALA A 222 7.69 -8.15 13.01
C ALA A 222 7.39 -9.59 12.54
N SER A 223 6.32 -10.16 13.09
CA SER A 223 5.66 -11.31 12.48
C SER A 223 4.78 -10.85 11.33
N ILE A 224 4.70 -11.66 10.27
CA ILE A 224 3.94 -11.34 9.07
C ILE A 224 3.03 -12.50 8.69
N VAL A 225 1.78 -12.15 8.37
CA VAL A 225 0.77 -13.05 7.81
C VAL A 225 0.41 -12.52 6.43
N VAL A 226 0.56 -13.34 5.40
CA VAL A 226 0.17 -13.00 4.04
C VAL A 226 -0.97 -13.89 3.59
N VAL A 227 -1.97 -13.30 2.93
CA VAL A 227 -3.17 -14.01 2.47
C VAL A 227 -3.20 -13.98 0.95
N ILE A 228 -3.34 -15.16 0.34
CA ILE A 228 -3.42 -15.40 -1.11
C ILE A 228 -4.73 -16.11 -1.43
#